data_AF-A0A8C7ASI8-F1
#
_entry.id   AF-A0A8C7ASI8-F1
#
_cell.length_a   1.000
_cell.length_b   1.000
_cell.length_c   1.000
_cell.angle_alpha   90.00
_cell.angle_beta   90.00
_cell.angle_gamma   90.00
#
_symmetry.space_group_name_H-M   'P 1'
#
loop_
_entity.id
_entity.type
_entity.pdbx_description
1 polymer ?
#
loop_
_entity_poly.entity_id
_entity_poly.type
_entity_poly.pdbx_seq_one_letter_code
_entity_poly.pdbx_strand_id
1 'polypeptide(L)'
;FPRWWYNVTDGSCQQFVYGGCDGNKNNYMTKEDCLEKCAGVTENTIDELATRRNGADSAVPSVSRRQDSDDLSSDIFDYEEYCTAKAVTGPCRASFPRWYFDAEKNSCDSFIYGGCRGNKNSYLSEEECMHHCLGKQLYPFLPRGSKVVVLVGLFVMVLIVLLGASVVCLIRVARRNQERTLRTVWSTGDDKEHLVKNTYVL
;
A
#
# COMPACT_ATOMS: atom_id res chain seq x y z
N PHE A 1 35.78 8.34 8.06
CA PHE A 1 36.36 8.62 9.38
C PHE A 1 37.67 7.85 9.50
N PRO A 2 38.82 8.52 9.74
CA PRO A 2 40.06 7.81 9.97
C PRO A 2 39.91 6.87 11.17
N ARG A 3 40.21 5.59 10.98
CA ARG A 3 40.10 4.52 11.98
C ARG A 3 41.31 3.60 11.86
N TRP A 4 41.50 2.73 12.84
CA TRP A 4 42.55 1.72 12.88
C TRP A 4 41.93 0.33 12.82
N TRP A 5 42.57 -0.58 12.11
CA TRP A 5 42.24 -2.00 12.11
C TRP A 5 43.53 -2.80 12.34
N TYR A 6 43.41 -3.94 12.99
CA TYR A 6 44.51 -4.86 13.23
C TYR A 6 44.66 -5.84 12.07
N ASN A 7 45.81 -5.78 11.41
CA ASN A 7 46.22 -6.73 10.38
C ASN A 7 46.98 -7.87 11.06
N VAL A 8 46.40 -9.08 11.04
CA VAL A 8 46.97 -10.25 11.71
C VAL A 8 48.20 -10.81 10.98
N THR A 9 48.23 -10.73 9.66
CA THR A 9 49.35 -11.19 8.83
C THR A 9 50.60 -10.37 9.13
N ASP A 10 50.43 -9.06 9.29
CA ASP A 10 51.52 -8.14 9.63
C ASP A 10 51.70 -7.95 11.14
N GLY A 11 50.82 -8.52 11.97
CA GLY A 11 50.80 -8.33 13.42
C GLY A 11 50.73 -6.86 13.85
N SER A 12 50.04 -5.99 13.09
CA SER A 12 50.12 -4.54 13.26
C SER A 12 48.79 -3.80 13.08
N CYS A 13 48.63 -2.70 13.81
CA CYS A 13 47.50 -1.77 13.62
C CYS A 13 47.77 -0.81 12.46
N GLN A 14 46.91 -0.83 11.45
CA GLN A 14 46.99 -0.02 10.23
C GLN A 14 45.80 0.94 10.14
N GLN A 15 46.02 2.13 9.58
CA GLN A 15 44.97 3.13 9.43
C GLN A 15 44.14 2.87 8.18
N PHE A 16 42.82 3.08 8.26
CA PHE A 16 41.90 3.01 7.14
C PHE A 16 40.80 4.08 7.25
N VAL A 17 40.07 4.29 6.15
CA VAL A 17 38.91 5.19 6.13
C VAL A 17 37.64 4.39 6.33
N TYR A 18 37.02 4.52 7.51
CA TYR A 18 35.73 3.91 7.79
C TYR A 18 34.56 4.75 7.25
N GLY A 19 33.63 4.10 6.56
CA GLY A 19 32.45 4.72 5.95
C GLY A 19 31.43 5.31 6.94
N GLY A 20 31.48 4.91 8.22
CA GLY A 20 30.67 5.47 9.30
C GLY A 20 29.52 4.58 9.80
N CYS A 21 29.24 3.45 9.15
CA CYS A 21 28.21 2.49 9.54
C CYS A 21 28.61 1.06 9.10
N ASP A 22 27.93 0.05 9.68
CA ASP A 22 28.02 -1.37 9.30
C ASP A 22 29.44 -1.96 9.21
N GLY A 23 30.36 -1.42 10.02
CA GLY A 23 31.70 -1.98 10.20
C GLY A 23 31.71 -3.26 11.05
N ASN A 24 32.84 -3.95 11.05
CA ASN A 24 33.08 -5.08 11.96
C ASN A 24 33.80 -4.60 13.24
N LYS A 25 34.05 -5.53 14.18
CA LYS A 25 34.70 -5.24 15.47
C LYS A 25 36.18 -4.83 15.35
N ASN A 26 36.82 -5.12 14.22
CA ASN A 26 38.20 -4.74 13.93
C ASN A 26 38.27 -3.30 13.41
N ASN A 27 37.83 -2.36 14.24
CA ASN A 27 37.68 -0.94 13.90
C ASN A 27 37.80 -0.08 15.17
N TYR A 28 38.95 0.54 15.34
CA TYR A 28 39.35 1.29 16.52
C TYR A 28 39.55 2.77 16.21
N MET A 29 39.31 3.62 17.20
CA MET A 29 39.44 5.07 17.02
C MET A 29 40.90 5.52 17.05
N THR A 30 41.71 4.91 17.91
CA THR A 30 43.13 5.23 18.11
C THR A 30 43.99 4.00 17.84
N LYS A 31 45.28 4.22 17.55
CA LYS A 31 46.23 3.14 17.33
C LYS A 31 46.45 2.36 18.63
N GLU A 32 46.46 3.08 19.75
CA GLU A 32 46.69 2.55 21.09
C GLU A 32 45.58 1.58 21.51
N ASP A 33 44.30 1.94 21.30
CA ASP A 33 43.16 1.04 21.60
C ASP A 33 43.19 -0.23 20.75
N CYS A 34 43.63 -0.11 19.49
CA CYS A 34 43.83 -1.25 18.61
C CYS A 34 44.95 -2.18 19.13
N LEU A 35 46.10 -1.60 19.51
CA LEU A 35 47.25 -2.36 20.01
C LEU A 35 46.94 -3.01 21.35
N GLU A 36 46.30 -2.30 22.28
CA GLU A 36 45.92 -2.84 23.58
C GLU A 36 45.02 -4.08 23.43
N LYS A 37 44.08 -4.06 22.48
CA LYS A 37 43.12 -5.15 22.28
C LYS A 37 43.65 -6.32 21.46
N CYS A 38 44.61 -6.08 20.56
CA CYS A 38 44.97 -7.06 19.54
C CYS A 38 46.47 -7.39 19.45
N ALA A 39 47.36 -6.64 20.12
CA ALA A 39 48.79 -6.88 20.03
C ALA A 39 49.15 -8.32 20.40
N GLY A 40 50.05 -8.92 19.62
CA GLY A 40 50.52 -10.30 19.81
C GLY A 40 49.61 -11.36 19.21
N VAL A 41 48.43 -11.02 18.70
CA VAL A 41 47.60 -11.94 17.91
C VAL A 41 48.25 -12.13 16.54
N THR A 42 48.63 -13.36 16.23
CA THR A 42 49.15 -13.82 14.93
C THR A 42 48.26 -14.93 14.37
N GLU A 43 48.40 -15.29 13.09
CA GLU A 43 47.61 -16.38 12.48
C GLU A 43 47.69 -17.67 13.31
N ASN A 44 48.90 -18.03 13.77
CA ASN A 44 49.13 -19.22 14.61
C ASN A 44 48.35 -19.20 15.95
N THR A 45 48.22 -18.02 16.57
CA THR A 45 47.48 -17.89 17.85
C THR A 45 45.97 -18.00 17.66
N ILE A 46 45.44 -17.69 16.47
CA ILE A 46 44.01 -17.82 16.17
C ILE A 46 43.64 -19.32 16.12
N ASP A 47 44.49 -20.14 15.52
CA ASP A 47 44.28 -21.59 15.44
C ASP A 47 44.32 -22.26 16.82
N GLU A 48 45.23 -21.82 17.70
CA GLU A 48 45.29 -22.27 19.09
C GLU A 48 44.02 -21.88 19.89
N LEU A 49 43.51 -20.66 19.70
CA LEU A 49 42.28 -20.18 20.34
C LEU A 49 41.03 -20.87 19.80
N ALA A 50 40.99 -21.20 18.51
CA ALA A 50 39.90 -21.96 17.88
C ALA A 50 39.85 -23.39 18.44
N THR A 51 41.01 -24.02 18.65
CA THR A 51 41.11 -25.39 19.17
C THR A 51 40.61 -25.50 20.61
N ARG A 52 40.77 -24.46 21.45
CA ARG A 52 40.26 -24.44 22.84
C ARG A 52 38.75 -24.26 22.96
N ARG A 53 38.05 -23.75 21.93
CA ARG A 53 36.59 -23.55 21.95
C ARG A 53 35.78 -24.78 21.55
N ASN A 54 36.42 -25.83 21.05
CA ASN A 54 35.74 -27.07 20.64
C ASN A 54 35.40 -28.01 21.81
N GLY A 55 35.56 -27.56 23.07
CA GLY A 55 35.30 -28.33 24.28
C GLY A 55 34.08 -27.89 25.10
N ALA A 56 33.12 -27.16 24.51
CA ALA A 56 31.87 -26.78 25.17
C ALA A 56 30.66 -26.99 24.24
N ASP A 57 30.04 -28.16 24.42
CA ASP A 57 28.62 -28.50 24.22
C ASP A 57 27.84 -27.72 23.15
N SER A 58 27.89 -28.25 21.92
CA SER A 58 26.86 -27.98 20.91
C SER A 58 25.58 -28.73 21.25
N ALA A 59 24.71 -28.10 22.03
CA ALA A 59 23.29 -28.43 22.08
C ALA A 59 22.48 -27.18 21.73
N VAL A 60 22.34 -26.90 20.44
CA VAL A 60 21.32 -25.98 19.94
C VAL A 60 20.15 -26.83 19.46
N PRO A 61 18.97 -26.78 20.12
CA PRO A 61 17.78 -27.40 19.62
C PRO A 61 17.37 -26.74 18.30
N SER A 62 17.15 -27.55 17.27
CA SER A 62 16.55 -27.12 16.01
C SER A 62 15.17 -26.52 16.28
N VAL A 63 15.04 -25.21 16.11
CA VAL A 63 13.75 -24.53 16.19
C VAL A 63 12.90 -24.96 14.99
N SER A 64 11.78 -25.62 15.27
CA SER A 64 10.77 -26.01 14.30
C SER A 64 10.24 -24.76 13.56
N ARG A 65 10.36 -24.78 12.23
CA ARG A 65 9.68 -23.83 11.34
C ARG A 65 8.18 -23.90 11.62
N ARG A 66 7.61 -22.84 12.18
CA ARG A 66 6.14 -22.65 12.14
C ARG A 66 5.76 -22.32 10.71
N GLN A 67 4.99 -23.20 10.10
CA GLN A 67 4.16 -22.86 8.96
C GLN A 67 2.97 -22.08 9.50
N ASP A 68 3.02 -20.75 9.39
CA ASP A 68 1.80 -19.94 9.36
C ASP A 68 1.23 -20.04 7.95
N SER A 69 0.20 -20.86 7.84
CA SER A 69 -0.84 -20.75 6.83
C SER A 69 -1.70 -19.53 7.14
N ASP A 70 -1.85 -18.67 6.12
CA ASP A 70 -2.84 -17.59 5.92
C ASP A 70 -2.16 -16.23 5.68
N ASP A 71 -1.91 -15.90 4.40
CA ASP A 71 -2.42 -14.63 3.88
C ASP A 71 -2.36 -14.56 2.35
N LEU A 72 -3.54 -14.53 1.75
CA LEU A 72 -3.78 -14.13 0.37
C LEU A 72 -3.65 -12.59 0.28
N SER A 73 -2.43 -12.07 0.46
CA SER A 73 -2.09 -10.66 0.26
C SER A 73 -0.99 -10.51 -0.81
N SER A 74 -1.13 -11.24 -1.91
CA SER A 74 -0.30 -11.01 -3.08
C SER A 74 -0.59 -9.62 -3.66
N ASP A 75 0.42 -8.76 -3.55
CA ASP A 75 0.72 -7.65 -4.45
C ASP A 75 -0.04 -6.33 -4.24
N ILE A 76 -0.19 -5.87 -2.99
CA ILE A 76 -0.33 -4.43 -2.76
C ILE A 76 1.07 -3.82 -2.87
N PHE A 77 1.42 -3.36 -4.07
CA PHE A 77 2.61 -2.52 -4.27
C PHE A 77 2.46 -1.27 -3.40
N ASP A 78 3.31 -1.15 -2.37
CA ASP A 78 3.30 0.00 -1.46
C ASP A 78 3.87 1.23 -2.19
N TYR A 79 3.00 1.90 -2.93
CA TYR A 79 3.36 3.10 -3.67
C TYR A 79 3.89 4.22 -2.74
N GLU A 80 3.45 4.23 -1.48
CA GLU A 80 3.87 5.25 -0.51
C GLU A 80 5.35 5.07 -0.13
N GLU A 81 5.74 3.83 0.20
CA GLU A 81 7.12 3.53 0.57
C GLU A 81 8.10 3.66 -0.62
N TYR A 82 7.67 3.24 -1.81
CA TYR A 82 8.53 3.13 -2.99
C TYR A 82 8.56 4.40 -3.84
N CYS A 83 7.51 5.22 -3.88
CA CYS A 83 7.40 6.29 -4.86
C CYS A 83 7.12 7.68 -4.28
N THR A 84 6.43 7.81 -3.14
CA THR A 84 6.12 9.14 -2.57
C THR A 84 7.08 9.55 -1.46
N ALA A 85 7.71 8.58 -0.79
CA ALA A 85 8.72 8.85 0.24
C ALA A 85 9.85 9.74 -0.32
N LYS A 86 10.21 10.81 0.40
CA LYS A 86 11.28 11.73 -0.03
C LYS A 86 12.65 11.02 -0.11
N ALA A 87 13.55 11.47 -0.98
CA ALA A 87 14.90 10.91 -1.08
C ALA A 87 15.67 10.97 0.25
N VAL A 88 16.32 9.86 0.64
CA VAL A 88 17.09 9.76 1.89
C VAL A 88 18.53 9.39 1.61
N THR A 89 19.46 10.33 1.81
CA THR A 89 20.91 10.06 1.76
C THR A 89 21.35 9.07 2.82
N GLY A 90 20.73 9.08 4.00
CA GLY A 90 21.14 8.24 5.13
C GLY A 90 22.43 8.75 5.81
N PRO A 91 22.86 8.09 6.90
CA PRO A 91 23.93 8.58 7.75
C PRO A 91 25.35 8.21 7.27
N CYS A 92 25.48 7.25 6.34
CA CYS A 92 26.77 6.85 5.80
C CYS A 92 27.29 7.86 4.75
N ARG A 93 28.61 7.87 4.52
CA ARG A 93 29.30 8.93 3.76
C ARG A 93 29.85 8.48 2.40
N ALA A 94 29.43 7.33 1.89
CA ALA A 94 29.74 6.98 0.52
C ALA A 94 28.93 7.87 -0.44
N SER A 95 29.31 7.88 -1.72
CA SER A 95 28.65 8.71 -2.73
C SER A 95 28.13 7.82 -3.85
N PHE A 96 26.95 7.24 -3.64
CA PHE A 96 26.28 6.43 -4.66
C PHE A 96 25.20 7.27 -5.36
N PRO A 97 25.37 7.60 -6.66
CA PRO A 97 24.30 8.21 -7.43
C PRO A 97 23.09 7.26 -7.50
N ARG A 98 21.91 7.80 -7.21
CA ARG A 98 20.63 7.09 -7.24
C ARG A 98 19.56 8.00 -7.81
N TRP A 99 18.42 7.41 -8.14
CA TRP A 99 17.22 8.11 -8.61
C TRP A 99 16.09 7.93 -7.61
N TYR A 100 15.26 8.95 -7.44
CA TYR A 100 14.03 8.87 -6.65
C TYR A 100 12.89 9.52 -7.43
N PHE A 101 11.68 9.03 -7.22
CA PHE A 101 10.47 9.61 -7.82
C PHE A 101 10.00 10.82 -6.99
N ASP A 102 9.87 11.96 -7.65
CA ASP A 102 9.25 13.15 -7.10
C ASP A 102 7.78 13.19 -7.52
N ALA A 103 6.90 12.75 -6.62
CA ALA A 103 5.46 12.68 -6.87
C ALA A 103 4.80 14.04 -7.14
N GLU A 104 5.41 15.16 -6.71
CA GLU A 104 4.91 16.51 -7.01
C GLU A 104 5.18 16.88 -8.47
N LYS A 105 6.33 16.45 -9.01
CA LYS A 105 6.73 16.71 -10.40
C LYS A 105 6.30 15.60 -11.37
N ASN A 106 5.91 14.44 -10.86
CA ASN A 106 5.75 13.20 -11.63
C ASN A 106 6.99 12.86 -12.48
N SER A 107 8.18 13.05 -11.91
CA SER A 107 9.47 12.78 -12.57
C SER A 107 10.43 12.07 -11.63
N CYS A 108 11.43 11.41 -12.19
CA CYS A 108 12.54 10.85 -11.43
C CYS A 108 13.72 11.82 -11.44
N ASP A 109 14.20 12.20 -10.25
CA ASP A 109 15.33 13.10 -10.06
C ASP A 109 16.50 12.34 -9.41
N SER A 110 17.74 12.76 -9.70
CA SER A 110 18.94 12.14 -9.12
C SER A 110 19.24 12.67 -7.72
N PHE A 111 19.76 11.81 -6.84
CA PHE A 111 20.29 12.19 -5.53
C PHE A 111 21.51 11.33 -5.14
N ILE A 112 22.21 11.71 -4.08
CA ILE A 112 23.32 10.94 -3.53
C ILE A 112 22.83 10.10 -2.34
N TYR A 113 22.95 8.78 -2.46
CA TYR A 113 22.76 7.83 -1.38
C TYR A 113 24.08 7.55 -0.68
N GLY A 114 24.08 7.68 0.65
CA GLY A 114 25.21 7.51 1.53
C GLY A 114 25.67 6.06 1.67
N GLY A 115 24.85 5.09 1.26
CA GLY A 115 25.18 3.66 1.28
C GLY A 115 24.48 2.85 2.36
N CYS A 116 23.82 3.47 3.33
CA CYS A 116 23.02 2.76 4.33
C CYS A 116 21.76 3.53 4.75
N ARG A 117 20.78 2.79 5.30
CA ARG A 117 19.56 3.32 5.94
C ARG A 117 18.81 4.37 5.10
N GLY A 118 18.75 4.15 3.79
CA GLY A 118 17.82 4.85 2.91
C GLY A 118 16.40 4.29 3.02
N ASN A 119 15.51 4.77 2.17
CA ASN A 119 14.18 4.21 1.97
C ASN A 119 14.08 3.49 0.61
N LYS A 120 12.87 3.05 0.24
CA LYS A 120 12.64 2.29 -0.99
C LYS A 120 12.51 3.15 -2.25
N ASN A 121 12.28 4.45 -2.10
CA ASN A 121 12.36 5.41 -3.19
C ASN A 121 13.83 5.75 -3.52
N SER A 122 14.57 4.73 -3.96
CA SER A 122 15.98 4.81 -4.32
C SER A 122 16.35 3.74 -5.36
N TYR A 123 16.43 4.17 -6.61
CA TYR A 123 16.65 3.32 -7.77
C TYR A 123 18.05 3.53 -8.37
N LEU A 124 18.53 2.56 -9.14
CA LEU A 124 19.86 2.63 -9.76
C LEU A 124 19.84 3.46 -11.05
N SER A 125 18.73 3.49 -11.78
CA SER A 125 18.58 4.27 -13.01
C SER A 125 17.27 5.05 -13.05
N GLU A 126 17.22 6.07 -13.91
CA GLU A 126 16.02 6.85 -14.16
C GLU A 126 14.90 5.96 -14.71
N GLU A 127 15.23 5.04 -15.62
CA GLU A 127 14.28 4.14 -16.25
C GLU A 127 13.64 3.17 -15.26
N GLU A 128 14.43 2.63 -14.31
CA GLU A 128 13.91 1.78 -13.23
C GLU A 128 12.92 2.54 -12.35
N CYS A 129 13.29 3.77 -11.96
CA CYS A 129 12.44 4.65 -11.18
C CYS A 129 11.12 4.97 -11.91
N MET A 130 11.20 5.38 -13.18
CA MET A 130 10.03 5.70 -13.99
C MET A 130 9.15 4.47 -14.21
N HIS A 131 9.74 3.31 -14.49
CA HIS A 131 8.98 2.06 -14.65
C HIS A 131 8.26 1.64 -13.35
N HIS A 132 8.87 1.87 -12.18
CA HIS A 132 8.27 1.52 -10.91
C HIS A 132 7.14 2.47 -10.49
N CYS A 133 7.28 3.77 -10.75
CA CYS A 133 6.43 4.80 -10.15
C CYS A 133 5.51 5.53 -11.13
N LEU A 134 5.86 5.60 -12.41
CA LEU A 134 5.04 6.25 -13.42
C LEU A 134 3.84 5.36 -13.78
N GLY A 135 2.64 5.93 -13.91
CA GLY A 135 1.43 5.21 -14.32
C GLY A 135 0.81 4.26 -13.29
N LYS A 136 1.46 4.05 -12.12
CA LYS A 136 0.91 3.23 -11.03
C LYS A 136 0.00 3.97 -10.04
N GLN A 137 -0.27 5.25 -10.27
CA GLN A 137 -1.34 5.98 -9.57
C GLN A 137 -2.76 5.62 -10.06
N LEU A 138 -2.91 4.60 -10.92
CA LEU A 138 -4.16 4.35 -11.65
C LEU A 138 -4.72 2.93 -11.56
N TYR A 139 -4.67 2.30 -10.38
CA TYR A 139 -5.94 1.80 -9.89
C TYR A 139 -6.47 2.88 -8.94
N PRO A 140 -7.64 3.48 -9.18
CA PRO A 140 -8.32 4.17 -8.12
C PRO A 140 -8.35 3.17 -6.97
N PHE A 141 -7.76 3.55 -5.85
CA PHE A 141 -8.11 2.98 -4.57
C PHE A 141 -9.63 3.19 -4.45
N LEU A 142 -10.41 2.24 -4.97
CA LEU A 142 -11.83 2.16 -4.73
C LEU A 142 -11.90 2.07 -3.21
N PRO A 143 -12.39 3.13 -2.54
CA PRO A 143 -12.28 3.22 -1.10
C PRO A 143 -12.93 1.97 -0.52
N ARG A 144 -12.33 1.44 0.55
CA ARG A 144 -12.74 0.20 1.24
C ARG A 144 -14.23 0.17 1.66
N GLY A 145 -14.97 1.28 1.48
CA GLY A 145 -16.43 1.40 1.54
C GLY A 145 -17.21 1.12 0.24
N SER A 146 -16.58 0.65 -0.84
CA SER A 146 -17.24 0.44 -2.15
C SER A 146 -18.39 -0.55 -2.10
N LYS A 147 -18.34 -1.54 -1.18
CA LYS A 147 -19.50 -2.42 -0.95
C LYS A 147 -20.69 -1.64 -0.37
N VAL A 148 -20.46 -0.67 0.52
CA VAL A 148 -21.53 0.14 1.13
C VAL A 148 -22.12 1.10 0.11
N VAL A 149 -21.30 1.78 -0.68
CA VAL A 149 -21.78 2.73 -1.70
C VAL A 149 -22.56 2.02 -2.81
N VAL A 150 -22.08 0.85 -3.27
CA VAL A 150 -22.80 0.03 -4.25
C VAL A 150 -24.11 -0.51 -3.68
N LEU A 151 -24.11 -0.98 -2.43
CA LEU A 151 -25.34 -1.45 -1.78
C LEU A 151 -26.35 -0.32 -1.60
N VAL A 152 -25.92 0.84 -1.08
CA VAL A 152 -26.79 2.02 -0.93
C VAL A 152 -27.33 2.47 -2.29
N GLY A 153 -26.49 2.50 -3.33
CA GLY A 153 -26.91 2.80 -4.70
C GLY A 153 -27.96 1.82 -5.23
N LEU A 154 -27.76 0.52 -5.03
CA LEU A 154 -28.73 -0.50 -5.44
C LEU A 154 -30.06 -0.38 -4.67
N PHE A 155 -30.02 -0.13 -3.37
CA PHE A 155 -31.23 0.09 -2.56
C PHE A 155 -32.00 1.33 -3.05
N VAL A 156 -31.32 2.45 -3.30
CA VAL A 156 -31.96 3.67 -3.82
C VAL A 156 -32.58 3.43 -5.19
N MET A 157 -31.89 2.71 -6.09
CA MET A 157 -32.42 2.39 -7.42
C MET A 157 -33.67 1.50 -7.34
N VAL A 158 -33.68 0.49 -6.48
CA VAL A 158 -34.85 -0.37 -6.27
C VAL A 158 -36.03 0.43 -5.72
N LEU A 159 -35.80 1.34 -4.76
CA LEU A 159 -36.85 2.20 -4.21
C LEU A 159 -37.45 3.11 -5.30
N ILE A 160 -36.63 3.72 -6.14
CA ILE A 160 -37.11 4.57 -7.25
C ILE A 160 -37.98 3.76 -8.22
N VAL A 161 -37.56 2.55 -8.59
CA VAL A 161 -38.33 1.68 -9.49
C VAL A 161 -39.67 1.27 -8.87
N LEU A 162 -39.69 0.91 -7.59
CA LEU A 162 -40.92 0.54 -6.87
C LEU A 162 -41.89 1.71 -6.73
N LEU A 163 -41.38 2.92 -6.42
CA LEU A 163 -42.18 4.13 -6.37
C LEU A 163 -42.72 4.51 -7.76
N GLY A 164 -41.90 4.38 -8.81
CA GLY A 164 -42.34 4.59 -10.18
C GLY A 164 -43.46 3.63 -10.59
N ALA A 165 -43.30 2.33 -10.30
CA ALA A 165 -44.32 1.32 -10.60
C ALA A 165 -45.62 1.54 -9.81
N SER A 166 -45.53 1.94 -8.54
CA SER A 166 -46.72 2.22 -7.72
C SER A 166 -47.47 3.45 -8.21
N VAL A 167 -46.78 4.53 -8.57
CA VAL A 167 -47.38 5.74 -9.17
C VAL A 167 -48.06 5.42 -10.50
N VAL A 168 -47.40 4.65 -11.38
CA VAL A 168 -48.00 4.21 -12.65
C VAL A 168 -49.25 3.36 -12.42
N CYS A 169 -49.21 2.45 -11.44
CA CYS A 169 -50.37 1.65 -11.06
C CYS A 169 -51.52 2.52 -10.55
N LEU A 170 -51.24 3.49 -9.66
CA LEU A 170 -52.23 4.43 -9.15
C LEU A 170 -52.83 5.29 -10.26
N ILE A 171 -52.03 5.79 -11.20
CA ILE A 171 -52.54 6.53 -12.37
C ILE A 171 -53.46 5.65 -13.21
N ARG A 172 -53.08 4.38 -13.46
CA ARG A 172 -53.93 3.44 -14.21
C ARG A 172 -55.21 3.09 -13.47
N VAL A 173 -55.16 2.90 -12.15
CA VAL A 173 -56.33 2.62 -11.30
C VAL A 173 -57.24 3.85 -11.24
N ALA A 174 -56.68 5.04 -11.04
CA ALA A 174 -57.43 6.29 -11.03
C ALA A 174 -58.10 6.56 -12.38
N ARG A 175 -57.38 6.36 -13.50
CA ARG A 175 -57.95 6.46 -14.84
C ARG A 175 -59.05 5.43 -15.08
N ARG A 176 -58.85 4.18 -14.68
CA ARG A 176 -59.87 3.12 -14.77
C ARG A 176 -61.07 3.40 -13.86
N ASN A 177 -60.85 4.00 -12.70
CA ASN A 177 -61.91 4.43 -11.80
C ASN A 177 -62.69 5.60 -12.39
N GLN A 178 -62.01 6.57 -13.02
CA GLN A 178 -62.64 7.69 -13.71
C GLN A 178 -63.51 7.21 -14.89
N GLU A 179 -63.04 6.23 -15.67
CA GLU A 179 -63.81 5.57 -16.73
C GLU A 179 -65.04 4.82 -16.18
N ARG A 180 -64.93 4.22 -14.98
CA ARG A 180 -66.06 3.58 -14.28
C ARG A 180 -67.06 4.61 -13.76
N THR A 181 -66.60 5.70 -13.12
CA THR A 181 -67.48 6.78 -12.65
C THR A 181 -68.16 7.51 -13.81
N LEU A 182 -67.49 7.70 -14.95
CA LEU A 182 -68.10 8.30 -16.14
C LEU A 182 -69.18 7.37 -16.73
N ARG A 183 -68.97 6.05 -16.72
CA ARG A 183 -70.01 5.07 -17.11
C ARG A 183 -71.19 5.02 -16.14
N THR A 184 -70.96 5.15 -14.83
CA THR A 184 -72.08 5.19 -13.86
C THR A 184 -72.87 6.49 -13.95
N VAL A 185 -72.23 7.61 -14.29
CA VAL A 185 -72.90 8.90 -14.55
C VAL A 185 -73.66 8.86 -15.88
N TRP A 186 -73.20 8.11 -16.88
CA TRP A 186 -73.88 7.87 -18.17
C TRP A 186 -74.64 6.51 -18.22
N SER A 187 -75.09 6.00 -17.08
CA SER A 187 -75.88 4.76 -17.02
C SER A 187 -77.37 5.06 -16.93
N THR A 188 -78.00 5.25 -18.10
CA THR A 188 -79.41 4.88 -18.40
C THR A 188 -80.49 5.23 -17.37
N GLY A 189 -80.41 6.41 -16.75
CA GLY A 189 -81.48 6.99 -15.92
C GLY A 189 -81.99 8.31 -16.48
N ASP A 190 -81.09 9.22 -16.83
CA ASP A 190 -81.46 10.62 -17.10
C ASP A 190 -81.89 10.91 -18.56
N ASP A 191 -81.53 10.08 -19.54
CA ASP A 191 -81.91 10.32 -20.95
C ASP A 191 -83.40 10.03 -21.23
N LYS A 192 -84.06 9.22 -20.39
CA LYS A 192 -85.48 8.89 -20.56
C LYS A 192 -86.42 9.87 -19.85
N GLU A 193 -85.95 10.60 -18.85
CA GLU A 193 -86.82 11.51 -18.11
C GLU A 193 -87.02 12.86 -18.84
N HIS A 194 -86.06 13.26 -19.69
CA HIS A 194 -86.17 14.47 -20.51
C HIS A 194 -87.07 14.33 -21.75
N LEU A 195 -87.29 13.11 -22.27
CA LEU A 195 -88.18 12.88 -23.42
C LEU A 195 -89.64 12.64 -23.03
N VAL A 196 -89.93 12.28 -21.77
CA VAL A 196 -91.30 12.02 -21.29
C VAL A 196 -91.97 13.29 -20.76
N LYS A 197 -91.21 14.30 -20.31
CA LYS A 197 -91.78 15.53 -19.74
C LYS A 197 -92.34 16.53 -20.79
N ASN A 198 -92.07 16.34 -22.08
CA ASN A 198 -92.58 17.21 -23.16
C ASN A 198 -93.84 16.68 -23.88
N THR A 199 -94.37 15.52 -23.49
CA THR A 199 -95.57 14.93 -24.11
C THR A 199 -96.85 15.07 -23.27
N TYR A 200 -96.80 15.76 -22.13
CA TYR A 200 -97.96 16.01 -21.26
C TYR A 200 -98.33 17.50 -21.12
N VAL A 201 -98.06 18.33 -22.14
CA VAL A 201 -98.60 19.69 -22.23
C VAL A 201 -99.03 19.97 -23.67
N LEU A 202 -100.19 19.44 -24.07
CA LEU A 202 -101.10 20.02 -25.06
C LEU A 202 -102.46 19.32 -25.03
#